data_AF-A0A6N9R4A7-F1
#
_entry.id   AF-A0A6N9R4A7-F1
#
_cell.length_a   1.000
_cell.length_b   1.000
_cell.length_c   1.000
_cell.angle_alpha   90.00
_cell.angle_beta   90.00
_cell.angle_gamma   90.00
#
_symmetry.space_group_name_H-M   'P 1'
#
loop_
_entity.id
_entity.type
_entity.pdbx_description
1 polymer ?
#
loop_
_entity_poly.entity_id
_entity_poly.type
_entity_poly.pdbx_seq_one_letter_code
_entity_poly.pdbx_strand_id
1 'polypeptide(L)'
;DHLLLVVTTLSHVPLAVPRSHSSKFQPVRKHGRSLALQTALDKLRPAASSPTLCRFENRANRSAAVAMQHILVEQFIASFKRAPEELVLDFDATDDLVHGNQEGRHFSGYYDNFCFLPLYVFCGEQLLVAYLRPAKKDAALHAAAILKLLVTRLRQAWPPA
;
A
#
# COMPACT_ATOMS: atom_id res chain seq x y z
N ASP A 1 -21.55 6.63 -22.75
CA ASP A 1 -20.15 6.15 -22.71
C ASP A 1 -19.38 6.84 -21.59
N HIS A 2 -19.75 6.56 -20.34
CA HIS A 2 -19.16 7.19 -19.16
C HIS A 2 -18.44 6.11 -18.35
N LEU A 3 -17.20 6.39 -17.94
CA LEU A 3 -16.45 5.54 -17.00
C LEU A 3 -17.31 5.32 -15.74
N LEU A 4 -17.80 4.11 -15.56
CA LEU A 4 -18.50 3.69 -14.36
C LEU A 4 -17.47 3.34 -13.30
N LEU A 5 -17.57 3.97 -12.13
CA LEU A 5 -16.70 3.65 -11.01
C LEU A 5 -17.53 2.97 -9.93
N VAL A 6 -17.31 1.68 -9.78
CA VAL A 6 -17.94 0.86 -8.74
C VAL A 6 -16.99 0.82 -7.56
N VAL A 7 -17.39 1.40 -6.44
CA VAL A 7 -16.64 1.27 -5.19
C VAL A 7 -17.19 0.09 -4.44
N THR A 8 -16.40 -0.97 -4.31
CA THR A 8 -16.72 -2.02 -3.36
C THR A 8 -16.16 -1.60 -2.02
N THR A 9 -17.05 -1.39 -1.07
CA THR A 9 -16.69 -1.40 0.34
C THR A 9 -17.19 -2.72 0.88
N LEU A 10 -16.30 -3.66 1.16
CA LEU A 10 -16.73 -4.88 1.85
C LEU A 10 -15.79 -5.18 3.01
N SER A 11 -16.40 -5.02 4.19
CA SER A 11 -16.30 -5.89 5.35
C SER A 11 -14.93 -6.51 5.59
N HIS A 12 -14.30 -6.09 6.71
CA HIS A 12 -13.33 -6.83 7.52
C HIS A 12 -13.27 -8.30 7.10
N VAL A 13 -12.41 -8.62 6.14
CA VAL A 13 -12.07 -10.00 5.88
C VAL A 13 -11.10 -10.32 7.02
N PRO A 14 -11.46 -11.20 7.97
CA PRO A 14 -10.46 -11.68 8.88
C PRO A 14 -9.51 -12.50 8.02
N LEU A 15 -8.38 -11.90 7.64
CA LEU A 15 -7.20 -12.71 7.39
C LEU A 15 -6.80 -13.24 8.76
N ALA A 16 -7.49 -14.30 9.19
CA ALA A 16 -6.97 -15.20 10.20
C ALA A 16 -5.74 -15.85 9.56
N VAL A 17 -4.62 -15.13 9.62
CA VAL A 17 -3.30 -15.70 9.36
C VAL A 17 -3.21 -16.87 10.33
N PRO A 18 -3.09 -18.12 9.84
CA PRO A 18 -2.97 -19.27 10.73
C PRO A 18 -1.82 -18.98 11.68
N ARG A 19 -2.03 -19.18 12.99
CA ARG A 19 -0.99 -19.05 14.00
C ARG A 19 0.18 -19.92 13.56
N SER A 20 1.18 -19.31 12.92
CA SER A 20 2.43 -19.99 12.68
C SER A 20 3.00 -20.29 14.05
N HIS A 21 3.24 -21.58 14.30
CA HIS A 21 4.16 -21.98 15.35
C HIS A 21 5.38 -21.08 15.25
N SER A 22 5.88 -20.64 16.40
CA SER A 22 7.06 -19.81 16.56
C SER A 22 8.31 -20.46 15.96
N SER A 23 8.36 -20.53 14.63
CA SER A 23 9.59 -20.37 13.89
C SER A 23 10.04 -18.97 14.27
N LYS A 24 10.93 -18.91 15.27
CA LYS A 24 11.77 -17.75 15.53
C LYS A 24 12.13 -17.20 14.16
N PHE A 25 11.55 -16.05 13.80
CA PHE A 25 11.99 -15.34 12.61
C PHE A 25 13.44 -15.02 12.92
N GLN A 26 14.35 -15.85 12.41
CA GLN A 26 15.76 -15.60 12.56
C GLN A 26 15.94 -14.22 11.94
N PRO A 27 16.60 -13.28 12.64
CA PRO A 27 16.88 -11.99 12.03
C PRO A 27 17.57 -12.32 10.71
N VAL A 28 16.91 -11.99 9.59
CA VAL A 28 17.56 -12.06 8.29
C VAL A 28 18.78 -11.19 8.47
N ARG A 29 19.96 -11.82 8.55
CA ARG A 29 21.21 -11.09 8.62
C ARG A 29 21.12 -10.09 7.49
N LYS A 30 21.14 -8.77 7.80
CA LYS A 30 21.28 -7.70 6.82
C LYS A 30 22.66 -7.85 6.15
N HIS A 31 22.88 -8.93 5.42
CA HIS A 31 23.82 -8.92 4.32
C HIS A 31 23.28 -7.82 3.42
N GLY A 32 24.06 -6.77 3.16
CA GLY A 32 23.65 -5.58 2.41
C GLY A 32 23.28 -5.87 0.96
N ARG A 33 22.25 -6.69 0.74
CA ARG A 33 21.78 -7.24 -0.52
C ARG A 33 20.26 -7.26 -0.45
N SER A 34 19.62 -6.16 -0.84
CA SER A 34 18.20 -6.21 -1.17
C SER A 34 18.07 -6.83 -2.56
N LEU A 35 17.58 -8.06 -2.64
CA LEU A 35 17.36 -8.74 -3.92
C LEU A 35 16.27 -8.03 -4.72
N ALA A 36 15.21 -7.58 -4.03
CA ALA A 36 14.14 -6.78 -4.63
C ALA A 36 14.66 -5.51 -5.31
N LEU A 37 15.55 -4.75 -4.65
CA LEU A 37 16.15 -3.55 -5.26
C LEU A 37 17.12 -3.88 -6.40
N GLN A 38 17.80 -5.02 -6.35
CA GLN A 38 18.66 -5.47 -7.45
C GLN A 38 17.82 -5.79 -8.68
N THR A 39 16.75 -6.55 -8.53
CA THR A 39 15.81 -6.87 -9.62
C THR A 39 15.15 -5.60 -10.16
N ALA A 40 14.68 -4.71 -9.28
CA ALA A 40 14.01 -3.47 -9.69
C ALA A 40 14.94 -2.50 -10.46
N LEU A 41 16.25 -2.55 -10.20
CA LEU A 41 17.25 -1.72 -10.87
C LEU A 41 17.94 -2.45 -12.04
N ASP A 42 17.51 -3.67 -12.37
CA ASP A 42 18.15 -4.56 -13.33
C ASP A 42 19.66 -4.71 -13.10
N LYS A 43 20.05 -5.02 -11.85
CA LYS A 43 21.44 -5.20 -11.44
C LYS A 43 21.70 -6.61 -10.93
N LEU A 44 22.72 -7.25 -11.49
CA LEU A 44 23.25 -8.54 -11.03
C LEU A 44 24.20 -8.43 -9.82
N ARG A 45 24.56 -7.21 -9.41
CA ARG A 45 25.43 -6.93 -8.26
C ARG A 45 24.67 -6.14 -7.20
N PRO A 46 25.03 -6.25 -5.90
CA PRO A 46 24.39 -5.50 -4.84
C PRO A 46 24.29 -4.01 -5.16
N ALA A 47 23.07 -3.46 -5.13
CA ALA A 47 22.81 -2.08 -5.52
C ALA A 47 23.40 -1.05 -4.53
N ALA A 48 23.47 -1.41 -3.24
CA ALA A 48 24.00 -0.56 -2.17
C ALA A 48 24.37 -1.40 -0.94
N SER A 49 25.25 -0.87 -0.08
CA SER A 49 25.58 -1.46 1.22
C SER A 49 24.44 -1.30 2.24
N SER A 50 24.44 -2.11 3.31
CA SER A 50 23.41 -2.06 4.36
C SER A 50 23.26 -0.66 5.00
N PRO A 51 24.33 0.08 5.35
CA PRO A 51 24.19 1.44 5.87
C PRO A 51 23.54 2.41 4.88
N THR A 52 23.82 2.26 3.58
CA THR A 52 23.23 3.11 2.54
C THR A 52 21.75 2.82 2.35
N LEU A 53 21.35 1.55 2.34
CA LEU A 53 19.93 1.16 2.32
C LEU A 53 19.18 1.66 3.56
N CYS A 54 19.78 1.52 4.75
CA CYS A 54 19.21 2.02 5.99
C CYS A 54 18.94 3.53 5.93
N ARG A 55 19.93 4.34 5.48
CA ARG A 55 19.73 5.80 5.33
C ARG A 55 18.68 6.14 4.26
N PHE A 56 18.60 5.35 3.19
CA PHE A 56 17.58 5.52 2.16
C PHE A 56 16.18 5.28 2.72
N GLU A 57 15.96 4.13 3.37
CA GLU A 57 14.69 3.77 4.02
C GLU A 57 14.25 4.83 5.04
N ASN A 58 15.18 5.30 5.89
CA ASN A 58 14.89 6.31 6.92
C ASN A 58 14.74 7.75 6.38
N ARG A 59 15.07 8.02 5.11
CA ARG A 59 14.83 9.33 4.47
C ARG A 59 13.40 9.45 3.94
N ALA A 60 12.68 8.34 3.83
CA ALA A 60 11.29 8.35 3.38
C ALA A 60 10.45 9.26 4.27
N ASN A 61 9.67 10.12 3.64
CA ASN A 61 8.81 11.09 4.33
C ASN A 61 7.45 11.17 3.64
N ARG A 62 6.56 12.03 4.15
CA ARG A 62 5.22 12.20 3.60
C ARG A 62 5.22 12.57 2.10
N SER A 63 6.14 13.42 1.67
CA SER A 63 6.25 13.81 0.26
C SER A 63 6.66 12.62 -0.62
N ALA A 64 7.64 11.82 -0.18
CA ALA A 64 8.02 10.59 -0.87
C ALA A 64 6.86 9.58 -0.93
N ALA A 65 6.10 9.42 0.16
CA ALA A 65 4.92 8.54 0.18
C ALA A 65 3.85 8.97 -0.84
N VAL A 66 3.54 10.27 -0.91
CA VAL A 66 2.62 10.82 -1.91
C VAL A 66 3.17 10.62 -3.33
N ALA A 67 4.45 10.89 -3.56
CA ALA A 67 5.08 10.68 -4.87
C ALA A 67 5.03 9.22 -5.32
N MET A 68 5.23 8.26 -4.41
CA MET A 68 5.09 6.83 -4.71
C MET A 68 3.65 6.47 -5.12
N GLN A 69 2.64 7.01 -4.42
CA GLN A 69 1.23 6.80 -4.80
C GLN A 69 0.92 7.38 -6.18
N HIS A 70 1.46 8.55 -6.52
CA HIS A 70 1.34 9.09 -7.88
C HIS A 70 1.90 8.12 -8.92
N ILE A 71 3.11 7.57 -8.71
CA ILE A 71 3.72 6.61 -9.64
C ILE A 71 2.82 5.38 -9.83
N LEU A 72 2.25 4.83 -8.74
CA LEU A 72 1.34 3.68 -8.83
C LEU A 72 0.12 3.98 -9.70
N VAL A 73 -0.51 5.14 -9.49
CA VAL A 73 -1.69 5.57 -10.28
C VAL A 73 -1.32 5.83 -11.75
N GLU A 74 -0.18 6.47 -12.02
CA GLU A 74 0.27 6.71 -13.40
C GLU A 74 0.58 5.40 -14.14
N GLN A 75 1.23 4.44 -13.48
CA GLN A 75 1.49 3.13 -14.07
C GLN A 75 0.20 2.35 -14.30
N PHE A 76 -0.74 2.43 -13.37
CA PHE A 76 -2.08 1.86 -13.55
C PHE A 76 -2.76 2.43 -14.79
N ILE A 77 -2.81 3.76 -14.94
CA ILE A 77 -3.40 4.42 -16.12
C ILE A 77 -2.68 3.99 -17.41
N ALA A 78 -1.34 4.00 -17.41
CA ALA A 78 -0.52 3.64 -18.57
C ALA A 78 -0.67 2.16 -18.99
N SER A 79 -1.14 1.30 -18.10
CA SER A 79 -1.42 -0.11 -18.43
C SER A 79 -2.61 -0.28 -19.40
N PHE A 80 -3.48 0.73 -19.53
CA PHE A 80 -4.65 0.69 -20.41
C PHE A 80 -4.35 1.33 -21.78
N LYS A 81 -4.64 0.60 -22.87
CA LYS A 81 -4.54 1.13 -24.24
C LYS A 81 -5.63 2.14 -24.60
N ARG A 82 -6.78 2.06 -23.93
CA ARG A 82 -7.98 2.88 -24.13
C ARG A 82 -8.72 3.00 -22.81
N ALA A 83 -9.54 4.05 -22.67
CA ALA A 83 -10.34 4.24 -21.47
C ALA A 83 -11.20 2.99 -21.18
N PRO A 84 -11.18 2.45 -19.94
CA PRO A 84 -12.06 1.36 -19.56
C PRO A 84 -13.50 1.86 -19.43
N GLU A 85 -14.47 0.97 -19.64
CA GLU A 85 -15.89 1.26 -19.43
C GLU A 85 -16.25 1.28 -17.95
N GLU A 86 -15.62 0.40 -17.17
CA GLU A 86 -15.84 0.24 -15.73
C GLU A 86 -14.52 0.04 -14.99
N LEU A 87 -14.43 0.62 -13.79
CA LEU A 87 -13.39 0.32 -12.81
C LEU A 87 -14.02 -0.01 -11.46
N VAL A 88 -13.58 -1.12 -10.88
CA VAL A 88 -13.96 -1.53 -9.52
C VAL A 88 -12.82 -1.19 -8.57
N LEU A 89 -13.05 -0.22 -7.68
CA LEU A 89 -12.08 0.14 -6.65
C LEU A 89 -12.45 -0.51 -5.32
N ASP A 90 -11.55 -1.36 -4.83
CA ASP A 90 -11.71 -2.04 -3.56
C ASP A 90 -10.94 -1.31 -2.46
N PHE A 91 -11.66 -0.82 -1.45
CA PHE A 91 -11.09 -0.10 -0.31
C PHE A 91 -11.02 -1.04 0.88
N ASP A 92 -9.80 -1.41 1.27
CA ASP A 92 -9.55 -2.37 2.34
C ASP A 92 -8.73 -1.78 3.48
N ALA A 93 -9.16 -2.05 4.71
CA ALA A 93 -8.50 -1.64 5.94
C ALA A 93 -8.18 -2.87 6.78
N THR A 94 -7.02 -3.47 6.50
CA THR A 94 -6.50 -4.66 7.19
C THR A 94 -5.42 -4.30 8.20
N ASP A 95 -5.21 -5.15 9.21
CA ASP A 95 -4.16 -4.93 10.20
C ASP A 95 -2.76 -5.17 9.62
N ASP A 96 -1.82 -4.31 10.05
CA ASP A 96 -0.39 -4.49 9.80
C ASP A 96 0.34 -4.57 11.15
N LEU A 97 0.91 -5.74 11.44
CA LEU A 97 1.50 -6.06 12.73
C LEU A 97 2.69 -5.16 13.04
N VAL A 98 2.70 -4.61 14.24
CA VAL A 98 3.81 -3.77 14.70
C VAL A 98 5.03 -4.63 15.05
N HIS A 99 6.20 -4.16 14.64
CA HIS A 99 7.48 -4.73 15.02
C HIS A 99 8.12 -3.91 16.14
N GLY A 100 8.17 -4.47 17.35
CA GLY A 100 8.75 -3.79 18.52
C GLY A 100 7.92 -2.58 18.96
N ASN A 101 8.56 -1.41 19.08
CA ASN A 101 7.93 -0.19 19.60
C ASN A 101 7.83 0.90 18.53
N GLN A 102 7.42 0.55 17.31
CA GLN A 102 7.24 1.55 16.23
C GLN A 102 6.31 2.69 16.67
N GLU A 103 6.67 3.90 16.25
CA GLU A 103 5.90 5.10 16.51
C GLU A 103 4.51 5.01 15.85
N GLY A 104 3.47 5.43 16.57
CA GLY A 104 2.10 5.37 16.07
C GLY A 104 1.41 4.01 16.20
N ARG A 105 2.07 3.00 16.79
CA ARG A 105 1.43 1.72 17.14
C ARG A 105 0.19 1.91 18.02
N HIS A 106 -0.83 1.10 17.82
CA HIS A 106 -2.02 1.09 18.66
C HIS A 106 -2.49 -0.35 18.93
N PHE A 107 -3.00 -0.63 20.12
CA PHE A 107 -3.61 -1.91 20.42
C PHE A 107 -5.04 -1.95 19.87
N SER A 108 -5.33 -2.87 18.96
CA SER A 108 -6.69 -3.09 18.47
C SER A 108 -7.33 -4.25 19.23
N GLY A 109 -8.43 -3.98 19.93
CA GLY A 109 -9.19 -5.05 20.61
C GLY A 109 -9.86 -6.02 19.64
N TYR A 110 -10.08 -5.62 18.38
CA TYR A 110 -10.64 -6.49 17.35
C TYR A 110 -9.60 -7.52 16.86
N TYR A 111 -8.37 -7.07 16.62
CA TYR A 111 -7.28 -7.93 16.12
C TYR A 111 -6.43 -8.55 17.26
N ASP A 112 -6.70 -8.18 18.51
CA ASP A 112 -5.99 -8.62 19.73
C ASP A 112 -4.45 -8.48 19.62
N ASN A 113 -4.00 -7.39 18.99
CA ASN A 113 -2.59 -7.14 18.74
C ASN A 113 -2.27 -5.64 18.67
N PHE A 114 -0.99 -5.29 18.69
CA PHE A 114 -0.53 -3.94 18.33
C PHE A 114 -0.33 -3.89 16.82
N CYS A 115 -1.08 -3.01 16.15
CA CYS A 115 -1.06 -2.89 14.70
C CYS A 115 -1.21 -1.44 14.22
N PHE A 116 -0.94 -1.28 12.93
CA PHE A 116 -1.48 -0.20 12.11
C PHE A 116 -2.73 -0.70 11.37
N LEU A 117 -3.51 0.23 10.83
CA LEU A 117 -4.66 -0.07 9.98
C LEU A 117 -4.54 0.69 8.64
N PRO A 118 -3.55 0.32 7.80
CA PRO A 118 -3.40 0.91 6.48
C PRO A 118 -4.70 0.83 5.68
N LEU A 119 -4.99 1.88 4.92
CA LEU A 119 -6.05 1.85 3.92
C LEU A 119 -5.41 1.56 2.57
N TYR A 120 -5.74 0.40 2.02
CA TYR A 120 -5.36 -0.01 0.68
C TYR A 120 -6.48 0.30 -0.31
N VAL A 121 -6.11 0.63 -1.54
CA VAL A 121 -7.04 0.72 -2.67
C VAL A 121 -6.51 -0.09 -3.82
N PHE A 122 -7.28 -1.08 -4.25
CA PHE A 122 -6.96 -1.96 -5.37
C PHE A 122 -7.95 -1.78 -6.53
N CYS A 123 -7.51 -2.12 -7.73
CA CYS A 123 -8.37 -2.38 -8.87
C CYS A 123 -7.94 -3.72 -9.49
N GLY A 124 -8.68 -4.79 -9.19
CA GLY A 124 -8.21 -6.15 -9.42
C GLY A 124 -6.92 -6.42 -8.65
N GLU A 125 -5.87 -6.86 -9.35
CA GLU A 125 -4.56 -7.17 -8.75
C GLU A 125 -3.63 -5.96 -8.63
N GLN A 126 -4.05 -4.79 -9.13
CA GLN A 126 -3.20 -3.60 -9.16
C GLN A 126 -3.42 -2.72 -7.92
N LEU A 127 -2.35 -2.42 -7.19
CA LEU A 127 -2.36 -1.52 -6.04
C LEU A 127 -2.28 -0.06 -6.49
N LEU A 128 -3.27 0.77 -6.12
CA LEU A 128 -3.27 2.21 -6.40
C LEU A 128 -2.82 3.03 -5.20
N VAL A 129 -3.22 2.63 -3.99
CA VAL A 129 -2.93 3.39 -2.76
C VAL A 129 -2.57 2.44 -1.64
N ALA A 130 -1.46 2.72 -0.95
CA ALA A 130 -1.14 2.17 0.36
C ALA A 130 -0.97 3.34 1.34
N TYR A 131 -1.93 3.54 2.24
CA TYR A 131 -1.95 4.68 3.16
C TYR A 131 -1.91 4.20 4.61
N LEU A 132 -0.70 4.21 5.19
CA LEU A 132 -0.47 3.79 6.58
C LEU A 132 -1.14 4.74 7.58
N ARG A 133 -1.86 4.17 8.56
CA ARG A 133 -2.54 4.91 9.63
C ARG A 133 -2.44 4.15 10.95
N PRO A 134 -2.41 4.84 12.10
CA PRO A 134 -2.59 4.20 13.40
C PRO A 134 -3.94 3.46 13.48
N ALA A 135 -3.97 2.28 14.11
CA ALA A 135 -5.20 1.49 14.29
C ALA A 135 -6.22 2.08 15.27
N LYS A 136 -5.94 3.27 15.84
CA LYS A 136 -6.88 4.02 16.70
C LYS A 136 -8.06 4.62 15.92
N LYS A 137 -7.92 4.75 14.60
CA LYS A 137 -8.85 5.51 13.77
C LYS A 137 -9.89 4.60 13.12
N ASP A 138 -11.03 5.18 12.77
CA ASP A 138 -12.07 4.48 12.02
C ASP A 138 -11.52 3.90 10.71
N ALA A 139 -11.95 2.68 10.37
CA ALA A 139 -11.49 1.95 9.18
C ALA A 139 -11.70 2.75 7.89
N ALA A 140 -12.83 3.46 7.77
CA ALA A 140 -13.19 4.26 6.60
C ALA A 140 -12.57 5.67 6.60
N LEU A 141 -11.80 6.05 7.62
CA LEU A 141 -11.22 7.38 7.69
C LEU A 141 -10.37 7.70 6.44
N HIS A 142 -10.67 8.83 5.79
CA HIS A 142 -10.05 9.30 4.55
C HIS A 142 -10.39 8.50 3.28
N ALA A 143 -11.23 7.46 3.34
CA ALA A 143 -11.65 6.72 2.14
C ALA A 143 -12.31 7.65 1.10
N ALA A 144 -13.26 8.49 1.51
CA ALA A 144 -13.91 9.45 0.62
C ALA A 144 -12.93 10.48 0.01
N ALA A 145 -11.93 10.92 0.77
CA ALA A 145 -10.93 11.86 0.28
C ALA A 145 -10.01 11.21 -0.76
N ILE A 146 -9.56 9.98 -0.51
CA ILE A 146 -8.75 9.19 -1.45
C ILE A 146 -9.55 8.86 -2.71
N LEU A 147 -10.81 8.44 -2.56
CA LEU A 147 -11.72 8.20 -3.69
C LEU A 147 -11.84 9.44 -4.57
N LYS A 148 -12.06 10.62 -3.96
CA LYS A 148 -12.14 11.89 -4.70
C LYS A 148 -10.86 12.17 -5.49
N LEU A 149 -9.68 11.97 -4.88
CA LEU A 149 -8.39 12.18 -5.55
C LEU A 149 -8.21 11.22 -6.73
N LEU A 150 -8.49 9.93 -6.53
CA LEU A 150 -8.39 8.91 -7.57
C LEU A 150 -9.35 9.22 -8.73
N VAL A 151 -10.64 9.39 -8.44
CA VAL A 151 -11.66 9.72 -9.47
C VAL A 151 -11.27 10.98 -10.25
N THR A 152 -10.80 12.02 -9.56
CA THR A 152 -10.35 13.26 -10.22
C THR A 152 -9.22 12.96 -11.21
N ARG A 153 -8.19 12.25 -10.77
CA ARG A 153 -7.04 11.93 -11.62
C ARG A 153 -7.39 10.99 -12.77
N LEU A 154 -8.22 9.98 -12.54
CA LEU A 154 -8.65 9.02 -13.57
C LEU A 154 -9.50 9.71 -14.65
N ARG A 155 -10.42 10.61 -14.27
CA ARG A 155 -11.21 11.40 -15.23
C ARG A 155 -10.38 12.41 -16.02
N GLN A 156 -9.28 12.91 -15.46
CA GLN A 156 -8.32 13.72 -16.23
C GLN A 156 -7.57 12.87 -17.27
N ALA A 157 -7.29 11.59 -16.97
CA ALA A 157 -6.65 10.67 -17.91
C ALA A 157 -7.60 10.22 -19.03
N TRP A 158 -8.86 10.03 -18.67
CA TRP A 158 -9.92 9.58 -19.57
C TRP A 158 -11.09 10.56 -19.50
N PRO A 159 -10.99 11.71 -20.19
CA PRO A 159 -12.07 12.68 -20.26
C PRO A 159 -13.34 12.05 -20.85
N PRO A 160 -14.53 12.45 -20.38
CA PRO A 160 -15.76 12.11 -21.07
C PRO A 160 -15.71 12.66 -22.50
N ALA A 161 -16.22 11.86 -23.45
CA ALA A 161 -16.41 12.29 -24.84
C ALA A 161 -17.43 13.44 -24.93
#